data_AF-A0A0B4FYW0-F1
#
_entry.id   AF-A0A0B4FYW0-F1
#
_cell.length_a   1.000
_cell.length_b   1.000
_cell.length_c   1.000
_cell.angle_alpha   90.00
_cell.angle_beta   90.00
_cell.angle_gamma   90.00
#
_symmetry.space_group_name_H-M   'P 1'
#
loop_
_entity.id
_entity.type
_entity.pdbx_description
1 polymer ?
#
loop_
_entity_poly.entity_id
_entity_poly.type
_entity_poly.pdbx_seq_one_letter_code
_entity_poly.pdbx_strand_id
1 'polypeptide(L)'
;MKLSYIGIISYDTREGIDPKNREPSQELAVVKDVSSYGLLTRNNYAQFMTFFAKQLAEKAKPNQRQSVAQDAQDFVFHVYSHKLGVCGVAISDAQYPSLAAHKLLGNVVNEFLAKFPASSWKDLTASSPRANIKDQLAEYQKELQQQLAQYQDPAQIDTIGQIQRELDDTKQVLHQTIESVLGRQEKLDELVHKSNDLSDMSKGFYSTCHPLAV
;
A
#
# COMPACT_ATOMS: atom_id res chain seq x y z
N MET A 1 11.49 9.54 -10.77
CA MET A 1 10.11 9.92 -10.39
C MET A 1 9.17 8.88 -10.96
N LYS A 2 8.87 7.84 -10.18
CA LYS A 2 7.99 6.76 -10.60
C LYS A 2 7.06 6.37 -9.45
N LEU A 3 5.82 6.06 -9.80
CA LEU A 3 4.86 5.41 -8.92
C LEU A 3 4.81 3.92 -9.28
N SER A 4 5.33 3.04 -8.43
CA SER A 4 5.55 1.63 -8.76
C SER A 4 4.46 0.69 -8.21
N TYR A 5 3.66 1.15 -7.25
CA TYR A 5 2.59 0.35 -6.65
C TYR A 5 1.41 1.24 -6.29
N ILE A 6 0.21 0.74 -6.49
CA ILE A 6 -0.99 1.22 -5.81
C ILE A 6 -1.88 0.04 -5.44
N GLY A 7 -2.42 0.07 -4.21
CA GLY A 7 -3.24 -1.00 -3.69
C GLY A 7 -4.30 -0.52 -2.72
N ILE A 8 -5.44 -1.20 -2.75
CA ILE A 8 -6.50 -1.16 -1.75
C ILE A 8 -6.38 -2.44 -0.93
N ILE A 9 -6.18 -2.29 0.37
CA ILE A 9 -5.93 -3.37 1.31
C ILE A 9 -6.96 -3.29 2.44
N SER A 10 -7.63 -4.40 2.76
CA SER A 10 -8.47 -4.46 3.96
C SER A 10 -7.60 -4.60 5.20
N TYR A 11 -8.00 -3.97 6.30
CA TYR A 11 -7.34 -4.12 7.59
C TYR A 11 -8.34 -4.12 8.74
N ASP A 12 -7.96 -4.74 9.84
CA ASP A 12 -8.78 -4.82 11.05
C ASP A 12 -8.79 -3.46 11.78
N THR A 13 -9.98 -2.90 11.95
CA THR A 13 -10.18 -1.61 12.61
C THR A 13 -10.32 -1.71 14.13
N ARG A 14 -10.36 -2.93 14.68
CA ARG A 14 -10.59 -3.14 16.11
C ARG A 14 -9.36 -2.75 16.92
N GLU A 15 -9.49 -1.73 17.76
CA GLU A 15 -8.43 -1.29 18.67
C GLU A 15 -8.35 -2.18 19.92
N GLY A 16 -7.15 -2.29 20.52
CA GLY A 16 -6.95 -3.01 21.78
C GLY A 16 -6.94 -4.54 21.69
N ILE A 17 -7.08 -5.12 20.50
CA ILE A 17 -6.95 -6.56 20.27
C ILE A 17 -5.46 -6.94 20.18
N ASP A 18 -5.09 -8.04 20.85
CA ASP A 18 -3.76 -8.66 20.71
C ASP A 18 -3.43 -8.84 19.21
N PRO A 19 -2.24 -8.40 18.74
CA PRO A 19 -1.84 -8.55 17.34
C PRO A 19 -2.06 -9.95 16.77
N LYS A 20 -1.97 -11.01 17.59
CA LYS A 20 -2.17 -12.41 17.17
C LYS A 20 -3.62 -12.75 16.82
N ASN A 21 -4.58 -11.97 17.31
CA ASN A 21 -6.01 -12.18 17.11
C ASN A 21 -6.62 -11.21 16.08
N ARG A 22 -5.80 -10.36 15.46
CA ARG A 22 -6.24 -9.48 14.37
C ARG A 22 -6.44 -10.28 13.10
N GLU A 23 -7.43 -9.87 12.32
CA GLU A 23 -7.60 -10.43 10.98
C GLU A 23 -6.44 -9.96 10.09
N PRO A 24 -5.80 -10.87 9.33
CA PRO A 24 -4.69 -10.51 8.47
C PRO A 24 -5.17 -9.58 7.36
N SER A 25 -4.31 -8.63 6.99
CA SER A 25 -4.61 -7.72 5.88
C SER A 25 -4.75 -8.47 4.55
N GLN A 26 -5.71 -8.07 3.71
CA GLN A 26 -5.95 -8.71 2.41
C GLN A 26 -5.91 -7.68 1.28
N GLU A 27 -5.18 -7.99 0.21
CA GLU A 27 -5.18 -7.18 -1.02
C GLU A 27 -6.55 -7.32 -1.72
N LEU A 28 -7.30 -6.23 -1.82
CA LEU A 28 -8.60 -6.19 -2.51
C LEU A 28 -8.41 -5.87 -4.00
N ALA A 29 -7.61 -4.85 -4.31
CA ALA A 29 -7.27 -4.48 -5.68
C ALA A 29 -5.88 -3.86 -5.71
N VAL A 30 -4.99 -4.39 -6.55
CA VAL A 30 -3.57 -3.98 -6.54
C VAL A 30 -3.00 -3.93 -7.94
N VAL A 31 -2.25 -2.88 -8.23
CA VAL A 31 -1.51 -2.70 -9.47
C VAL A 31 -0.05 -2.42 -9.14
N LYS A 32 0.85 -3.15 -9.80
CA LYS A 32 2.30 -3.12 -9.59
C LYS A 32 2.97 -2.82 -10.92
N ASP A 33 3.62 -1.67 -11.05
CA ASP A 33 4.49 -1.35 -12.18
C ASP A 33 5.96 -1.56 -11.79
N VAL A 34 6.44 -2.79 -12.03
CA VAL A 34 7.82 -3.19 -11.78
C VAL A 34 8.69 -3.19 -13.04
N SER A 35 8.25 -2.52 -14.11
CA SER A 35 8.95 -2.50 -15.42
C SER A 35 10.33 -1.84 -15.37
N SER A 36 10.58 -0.98 -14.38
CA SER A 36 11.84 -0.28 -14.16
C SER A 36 12.91 -1.14 -13.50
N TYR A 37 12.54 -2.29 -12.93
CA TYR A 37 13.47 -3.21 -12.29
C TYR A 37 13.96 -4.29 -13.26
N GLY A 38 15.16 -4.81 -13.01
CA GLY A 38 15.74 -5.88 -13.82
C GLY A 38 14.83 -7.12 -13.88
N LEU A 39 14.82 -7.81 -15.02
CA LEU A 39 13.92 -8.94 -15.27
C LEU A 39 14.01 -10.06 -14.22
N LEU A 40 15.19 -10.27 -13.65
CA LEU A 40 15.43 -11.30 -12.63
C LEU A 40 15.03 -10.85 -11.21
N THR A 41 14.96 -9.55 -10.96
CA THR A 41 14.71 -8.99 -9.62
C THR A 41 13.31 -8.41 -9.47
N ARG A 42 12.63 -8.07 -10.58
CA ARG A 42 11.30 -7.44 -10.57
C ARG A 42 10.25 -8.22 -9.78
N ASN A 43 10.32 -9.56 -9.78
CA ASN A 43 9.40 -10.40 -9.02
C ASN A 43 9.66 -10.29 -7.51
N ASN A 44 10.94 -10.15 -7.10
CA ASN A 44 11.29 -9.93 -5.71
C ASN A 44 10.75 -8.58 -5.24
N TYR A 45 10.97 -7.51 -6.01
CA TYR A 45 10.41 -6.17 -5.71
C TYR A 45 8.89 -6.20 -5.61
N ALA A 46 8.19 -6.88 -6.52
CA ALA A 46 6.73 -7.00 -6.46
C ALA A 46 6.26 -7.68 -5.16
N GLN A 47 6.94 -8.74 -4.72
CA GLN A 47 6.61 -9.42 -3.46
C GLN A 47 6.93 -8.53 -2.24
N PHE A 48 8.05 -7.80 -2.23
CA PHE A 48 8.35 -6.85 -1.16
C PHE A 48 7.34 -5.72 -1.05
N MET A 49 6.99 -5.09 -2.17
CA MET A 49 5.98 -4.03 -2.20
C MET A 49 4.67 -4.49 -1.58
N THR A 50 4.25 -5.71 -1.92
CA THR A 50 3.05 -6.37 -1.35
C THR A 50 3.19 -6.56 0.16
N PHE A 51 4.30 -7.17 0.59
CA PHE A 51 4.57 -7.45 1.98
C PHE A 51 4.56 -6.18 2.82
N PHE A 52 5.32 -5.15 2.43
CA PHE A 52 5.36 -3.89 3.16
C PHE A 52 4.01 -3.17 3.16
N ALA A 53 3.29 -3.18 2.04
CA ALA A 53 1.96 -2.56 1.99
C ALA A 53 0.99 -3.23 2.99
N LYS A 54 1.02 -4.55 3.10
CA LYS A 54 0.26 -5.32 4.11
C LYS A 54 0.70 -5.00 5.53
N GLN A 55 2.00 -5.02 5.83
CA GLN A 55 2.52 -4.68 7.15
C GLN A 55 2.11 -3.26 7.58
N LEU A 56 2.16 -2.29 6.65
CA LEU A 56 1.74 -0.92 6.90
C LEU A 56 0.24 -0.83 7.17
N ALA A 57 -0.59 -1.56 6.42
CA ALA A 57 -2.03 -1.60 6.64
C ALA A 57 -2.39 -2.19 8.03
N GLU A 58 -1.69 -3.21 8.50
CA GLU A 58 -1.93 -3.85 9.81
C GLU A 58 -1.54 -2.98 11.01
N LYS A 59 -0.53 -2.13 10.83
CA LYS A 59 -0.05 -1.18 11.86
C LYS A 59 -0.72 0.19 11.77
N ALA A 60 -1.46 0.45 10.70
CA ALA A 60 -2.12 1.73 10.49
C ALA A 60 -3.27 1.96 11.48
N LYS A 61 -3.49 3.23 11.82
CA LYS A 61 -4.63 3.65 12.63
C LYS A 61 -5.78 4.13 11.74
N PRO A 62 -7.04 3.94 12.15
CA PRO A 62 -8.18 4.46 11.41
C PRO A 62 -8.12 5.96 11.17
N ASN A 63 -8.53 6.37 9.95
CA ASN A 63 -8.62 7.77 9.51
C ASN A 63 -7.29 8.53 9.56
N GLN A 64 -6.20 7.88 9.15
CA GLN A 64 -4.86 8.43 9.22
C GLN A 64 -4.21 8.48 7.83
N ARG A 65 -3.42 9.53 7.58
CA ARG A 65 -2.54 9.63 6.41
C ARG A 65 -1.09 9.63 6.84
N GLN A 66 -0.27 8.83 6.17
CA GLN A 66 1.13 8.64 6.52
C GLN A 66 2.01 8.56 5.29
N SER A 67 3.27 8.92 5.43
CA SER A 67 4.32 8.68 4.45
C SER A 67 5.51 8.07 5.17
N VAL A 68 5.85 6.86 4.77
CA VAL A 68 6.84 6.03 5.44
C VAL A 68 8.02 5.89 4.50
N ALA A 69 9.15 6.49 4.86
CA ALA A 69 10.37 6.41 4.07
C ALA A 69 11.13 5.12 4.39
N GLN A 70 11.72 4.53 3.34
CA GLN A 70 12.69 3.46 3.45
C GLN A 70 14.08 3.97 3.07
N ASP A 71 14.86 4.32 4.08
CA ASP A 71 16.14 5.04 3.94
C ASP A 71 17.18 4.29 3.09
N ALA A 72 17.06 2.96 3.01
CA ALA A 72 18.04 2.13 2.29
C ALA A 72 17.76 1.92 0.80
N GLN A 73 16.57 2.26 0.29
CA GLN A 73 16.21 1.99 -1.13
C GLN A 73 15.46 3.13 -1.83
N ASP A 74 15.49 4.35 -1.29
CA ASP A 74 14.81 5.54 -1.85
C ASP A 74 13.31 5.34 -2.16
N PHE A 75 12.66 4.38 -1.49
CA PHE A 75 11.22 4.16 -1.59
C PHE A 75 10.48 4.93 -0.52
N VAL A 76 9.32 5.47 -0.89
CA VAL A 76 8.37 6.08 0.02
C VAL A 76 7.03 5.37 -0.12
N PHE A 77 6.51 4.90 1.01
CA PHE A 77 5.20 4.29 1.11
C PHE A 77 4.21 5.34 1.61
N HIS A 78 3.29 5.75 0.74
CA HIS A 78 2.19 6.64 1.10
C HIS A 78 0.98 5.80 1.50
N VAL A 79 0.38 6.12 2.64
CA VAL A 79 -0.70 5.33 3.23
C VAL A 79 -1.86 6.24 3.58
N TYR A 80 -3.07 5.84 3.22
CA TYR A 80 -4.32 6.44 3.65
C TYR A 80 -5.27 5.38 4.18
N SER A 81 -5.47 5.37 5.50
CA SER A 81 -6.28 4.38 6.20
C SER A 81 -7.64 4.96 6.52
N HIS A 82 -8.69 4.36 5.99
CA HIS A 82 -10.06 4.80 6.21
C HIS A 82 -10.73 4.04 7.35
N LYS A 83 -11.63 4.71 8.08
CA LYS A 83 -12.35 4.15 9.24
C LYS A 83 -13.25 2.94 8.93
N LEU A 84 -13.55 2.68 7.66
CA LEU A 84 -14.38 1.54 7.24
C LEU A 84 -13.58 0.23 7.10
N GLY A 85 -12.28 0.24 7.38
CA GLY A 85 -11.41 -0.95 7.31
C GLY A 85 -10.80 -1.18 5.94
N VAL A 86 -10.56 -0.09 5.20
CA VAL A 86 -9.84 -0.09 3.93
C VAL A 86 -8.66 0.87 4.04
N CYS A 87 -7.50 0.44 3.55
CA CYS A 87 -6.27 1.16 3.54
C CYS A 87 -5.77 1.25 2.09
N GLY A 88 -5.63 2.48 1.58
CA GLY A 88 -4.96 2.75 0.31
C GLY A 88 -3.45 2.86 0.56
N VAL A 89 -2.66 2.13 -0.21
CA VAL A 89 -1.19 2.19 -0.17
C VAL A 89 -0.65 2.49 -1.57
N ALA A 90 0.24 3.47 -1.66
CA ALA A 90 0.96 3.83 -2.88
C ALA A 90 2.47 3.79 -2.58
N ILE A 91 3.27 3.28 -3.51
CA ILE A 91 4.74 3.22 -3.36
C ILE A 91 5.38 3.93 -4.54
N SER A 92 6.22 4.90 -4.22
CA SER A 92 6.94 5.70 -5.22
C SER A 92 8.41 5.88 -4.84
N ASP A 93 9.19 6.39 -5.78
CA ASP A 93 10.52 6.92 -5.49
C ASP A 93 10.39 8.16 -4.57
N ALA A 94 11.43 8.47 -3.80
CA ALA A 94 11.49 9.64 -2.91
C ALA A 94 11.35 10.99 -3.64
N GLN A 95 11.65 11.04 -4.93
CA GLN A 95 11.50 12.25 -5.75
C GLN A 95 10.04 12.50 -6.19
N TYR A 96 9.16 11.51 -6.07
CA TYR A 96 7.76 11.67 -6.45
C TYR A 96 7.04 12.57 -5.44
N PRO A 97 6.20 13.54 -5.87
CA PRO A 97 5.59 14.48 -4.94
C PRO A 97 4.60 13.76 -4.01
N SER A 98 4.87 13.73 -2.71
CA SER A 98 4.02 13.07 -1.71
C SER A 98 2.56 13.54 -1.78
N LEU A 99 2.33 14.80 -2.10
CA LEU A 99 1.00 15.38 -2.23
C LEU A 99 0.21 14.75 -3.40
N ALA A 100 0.86 14.51 -4.54
CA ALA A 100 0.24 13.84 -5.68
C ALA A 100 -0.15 12.39 -5.32
N ALA A 101 0.70 11.70 -4.55
CA ALA A 101 0.40 10.35 -4.07
C ALA A 101 -0.80 10.34 -3.10
N HIS A 102 -0.87 11.27 -2.15
CA HIS A 102 -1.98 11.36 -1.20
C HIS A 102 -3.31 11.76 -1.85
N LYS A 103 -3.25 12.60 -2.89
CA LYS A 103 -4.41 12.92 -3.74
C LYS A 103 -4.93 11.66 -4.44
N LEU A 104 -4.04 10.92 -5.09
CA LEU A 104 -4.38 9.65 -5.73
C LEU A 104 -5.04 8.69 -4.74
N LEU A 105 -4.44 8.52 -3.56
CA LEU A 105 -4.99 7.66 -2.50
C LEU A 105 -6.38 8.12 -2.04
N GLY A 106 -6.62 9.43 -1.92
CA GLY A 106 -7.93 9.97 -1.58
C GLY A 106 -8.99 9.58 -2.62
N ASN A 107 -8.69 9.79 -3.90
CA ASN A 107 -9.59 9.47 -5.00
C ASN A 107 -9.89 7.97 -5.06
N VAL A 108 -8.85 7.13 -5.06
CA VAL A 108 -8.98 5.67 -5.18
C VAL A 108 -9.74 5.09 -3.99
N VAL A 109 -9.44 5.50 -2.75
CA VAL A 109 -10.16 5.02 -1.57
C VAL A 109 -11.63 5.45 -1.59
N ASN A 110 -11.92 6.71 -1.92
CA ASN A 110 -13.30 7.20 -1.98
C ASN A 110 -14.12 6.50 -3.08
N GLU A 111 -13.52 6.31 -4.26
CA GLU A 111 -14.14 5.59 -5.37
C GLU A 111 -14.41 4.12 -5.02
N PHE A 112 -13.44 3.46 -4.40
CA PHE A 112 -13.61 2.07 -3.95
C PHE A 112 -14.77 1.95 -2.96
N LEU A 113 -14.84 2.82 -1.95
CA LEU A 113 -15.91 2.83 -0.95
C LEU A 113 -17.28 3.23 -1.52
N ALA A 114 -17.31 3.94 -2.64
CA ALA A 114 -18.55 4.27 -3.34
C ALA A 114 -19.07 3.10 -4.18
N LYS A 115 -18.17 2.35 -4.84
CA LYS A 115 -18.50 1.19 -5.68
C LYS A 115 -18.80 -0.05 -4.86
N PHE A 116 -18.09 -0.23 -3.75
CA PHE A 116 -18.18 -1.39 -2.91
C PHE A 116 -18.66 -0.96 -1.51
N PRO A 117 -19.72 -1.57 -0.96
CA PRO A 117 -20.06 -1.44 0.45
C PRO A 117 -19.19 -2.33 1.35
N ALA A 118 -19.00 -1.95 2.62
CA ALA A 118 -18.10 -2.68 3.53
C ALA A 118 -18.47 -4.15 3.78
N SER A 119 -19.74 -4.50 3.65
CA SER A 119 -20.21 -5.89 3.71
C SER A 119 -19.70 -6.75 2.55
N SER A 120 -19.35 -6.15 1.41
CA SER A 120 -19.00 -6.88 0.19
C SER A 120 -17.57 -7.46 0.20
N TRP A 121 -16.61 -6.81 0.88
CA TRP A 121 -15.22 -7.30 0.95
C TRP A 121 -14.80 -7.86 2.31
N LYS A 122 -15.57 -7.65 3.38
CA LYS A 122 -15.24 -8.23 4.69
C LYS A 122 -15.53 -9.73 4.76
N ASP A 123 -16.56 -10.19 4.05
CA ASP A 123 -16.98 -11.59 4.02
C ASP A 123 -16.40 -12.40 2.83
N LEU A 124 -15.18 -12.08 2.38
CA LEU A 124 -14.51 -12.79 1.27
C LEU A 124 -14.27 -14.29 1.56
N THR A 125 -14.37 -14.72 2.83
CA THR A 125 -14.22 -16.10 3.27
C THR A 125 -15.53 -16.91 3.21
N ALA A 126 -16.70 -16.28 3.07
CA ALA A 126 -17.99 -16.95 3.14
C ALA A 126 -18.46 -17.52 1.78
N SER A 127 -18.96 -18.75 1.79
CA SER A 127 -19.44 -19.51 0.63
C SER A 127 -20.80 -19.06 0.14
N SER A 128 -20.92 -17.86 -0.45
CA SER A 128 -22.14 -17.38 -1.13
C SER A 128 -21.82 -16.30 -2.19
N PRO A 129 -22.72 -16.07 -3.17
CA PRO A 129 -22.48 -16.24 -4.61
C PRO A 129 -21.25 -15.45 -5.12
N ARG A 130 -20.16 -16.20 -5.35
CA ARG A 130 -18.75 -15.75 -5.38
C ARG A 130 -18.19 -15.22 -6.72
N ALA A 131 -18.96 -15.17 -7.81
CA ALA A 131 -18.43 -14.71 -9.10
C ALA A 131 -18.41 -13.17 -9.21
N ASN A 132 -19.53 -12.53 -8.86
CA ASN A 132 -19.77 -11.13 -9.22
C ASN A 132 -18.81 -10.13 -8.54
N ILE A 133 -18.47 -10.32 -7.26
CA ILE A 133 -17.57 -9.38 -6.56
C ILE A 133 -16.13 -9.53 -7.05
N LYS A 134 -15.66 -10.75 -7.29
CA LYS A 134 -14.30 -10.98 -7.79
C LYS A 134 -14.11 -10.39 -9.19
N ASP A 135 -15.12 -10.53 -10.04
CA ASP A 135 -15.12 -9.95 -11.39
C ASP A 135 -15.17 -8.41 -11.34
N GLN A 136 -15.97 -7.83 -10.43
CA GLN A 136 -16.00 -6.38 -10.21
C GLN A 136 -14.68 -5.84 -9.64
N LEU A 137 -14.03 -6.56 -8.72
CA LEU A 137 -12.70 -6.21 -8.22
C LEU A 137 -11.66 -6.26 -9.34
N ALA A 138 -11.74 -7.25 -10.22
CA ALA A 138 -10.85 -7.36 -11.39
C ALA A 138 -11.09 -6.23 -12.40
N GLU A 139 -12.33 -5.79 -12.58
CA GLU A 139 -12.67 -4.60 -13.39
C GLU A 139 -12.13 -3.32 -12.74
N TYR A 140 -12.36 -3.14 -11.45
CA TYR A 140 -11.81 -2.02 -10.68
C TYR A 140 -10.28 -1.98 -10.71
N GLN A 141 -9.61 -3.13 -10.69
CA GLN A 141 -8.16 -3.22 -10.83
C GLN A 141 -7.66 -2.68 -12.18
N LYS A 142 -8.45 -2.79 -13.26
CA LYS A 142 -8.12 -2.17 -14.56
C LYS A 142 -8.26 -0.65 -14.51
N GLU A 143 -9.29 -0.13 -13.84
CA GLU A 143 -9.45 1.31 -13.62
C GLU A 143 -8.29 1.85 -12.77
N LEU A 144 -7.91 1.12 -11.72
CA LEU A 144 -6.75 1.43 -10.88
C LEU A 144 -5.45 1.46 -11.68
N GLN A 145 -5.31 0.60 -12.69
CA GLN A 145 -4.16 0.60 -13.60
C GLN A 145 -4.14 1.87 -14.47
N GLN A 146 -5.29 2.34 -14.93
CA GLN A 146 -5.39 3.60 -15.67
C GLN A 146 -5.07 4.80 -14.77
N GLN A 147 -5.56 4.80 -13.53
CA GLN A 147 -5.23 5.83 -12.53
C GLN A 147 -3.72 5.85 -12.25
N LEU A 148 -3.08 4.70 -12.03
CA LEU A 148 -1.63 4.64 -11.83
C LEU A 148 -0.86 5.19 -13.04
N ALA A 149 -1.30 4.89 -14.27
CA ALA A 149 -0.67 5.39 -15.48
C ALA A 149 -0.82 6.91 -15.63
N GLN A 150 -2.01 7.45 -15.36
CA GLN A 150 -2.28 8.89 -15.39
C GLN A 150 -1.44 9.64 -14.34
N TYR A 151 -1.25 9.05 -13.16
CA TYR A 151 -0.51 9.65 -12.06
C TYR A 151 1.01 9.47 -12.15
N GLN A 152 1.56 8.86 -13.20
CA GLN A 152 3.01 8.84 -13.43
C GLN A 152 3.58 10.25 -13.68
N ASP A 153 2.81 11.12 -14.34
CA ASP A 153 3.20 12.51 -14.58
C ASP A 153 2.44 13.47 -13.64
N PRO A 154 3.03 13.83 -12.48
CA PRO A 154 2.36 14.71 -11.51
C PRO A 154 2.12 16.12 -12.05
N ALA A 155 2.89 16.58 -13.06
CA ALA A 155 2.72 17.93 -13.62
C ALA A 155 1.39 18.06 -14.38
N GLN A 156 0.94 17.00 -15.05
CA GLN A 156 -0.35 16.98 -15.74
C GLN A 156 -1.53 17.12 -14.77
N ILE A 157 -1.36 16.66 -13.53
CA ILE A 157 -2.39 16.64 -12.49
C ILE A 157 -2.53 18.00 -11.81
N ASP A 158 -1.45 18.77 -11.78
CA ASP A 158 -1.40 20.11 -11.17
C ASP A 158 -2.13 21.18 -12.00
N THR A 159 -2.23 20.99 -13.32
CA THR A 159 -2.89 21.90 -14.28
C THR A 159 -4.34 22.26 -13.92
N ILE A 160 -5.00 21.47 -13.06
CA ILE A 160 -6.41 21.67 -12.67
C ILE A 160 -6.54 22.47 -11.35
N GLY A 161 -5.45 22.89 -10.70
CA GLY A 161 -5.50 23.68 -9.45
C GLY A 161 -6.24 22.97 -8.29
N GLN A 162 -6.45 21.66 -8.43
CA GLN A 162 -7.12 20.79 -7.45
C GLN A 162 -6.17 20.40 -6.32
N ILE A 163 -4.88 20.22 -6.64
CA ILE A 163 -3.85 19.86 -5.68
C ILE A 163 -3.78 20.89 -4.55
N GLN A 164 -3.87 22.18 -4.89
CA GLN A 164 -3.83 23.28 -3.92
C GLN A 164 -5.04 23.33 -2.97
N ARG A 165 -6.21 22.80 -3.37
CA ARG A 165 -7.43 22.74 -2.52
C ARG A 165 -7.41 21.55 -1.56
N GLU A 166 -6.80 20.43 -1.96
CA GLU A 166 -6.59 19.25 -1.10
C GLU A 166 -5.38 19.38 -0.16
N LEU A 167 -4.61 20.47 -0.25
CA LEU A 167 -3.54 20.79 0.69
C LEU A 167 -4.04 20.86 2.14
N ASP A 168 -5.28 21.30 2.37
CA ASP A 168 -5.85 21.38 3.72
C ASP A 168 -6.10 19.98 4.34
N ASP A 169 -6.53 19.00 3.55
CA ASP A 169 -6.72 17.61 3.99
C ASP A 169 -5.38 16.86 4.17
N THR A 170 -4.31 17.34 3.51
CA THR A 170 -2.97 16.75 3.57
C THR A 170 -2.10 17.35 4.68
N LYS A 171 -2.55 18.41 5.37
CA LYS A 171 -1.82 19.07 6.49
C LYS A 171 -1.52 18.15 7.68
N GLN A 172 -2.13 16.96 7.75
CA GLN A 172 -1.89 15.97 8.81
C GLN A 172 -1.16 14.70 8.33
N VAL A 173 -0.43 14.74 7.19
CA VAL A 173 0.39 13.58 6.80
C VAL A 173 1.56 13.40 7.75
N LEU A 174 1.57 12.26 8.44
CA LEU A 174 2.66 11.88 9.33
C LEU A 174 3.82 11.29 8.52
N HIS A 175 5.00 11.87 8.66
CA HIS A 175 6.22 11.36 8.06
C HIS A 175 6.95 10.48 9.08
N GLN A 176 7.24 9.24 8.70
CA GLN A 176 7.89 8.24 9.56
C GLN A 176 8.89 7.42 8.74
N THR A 177 9.75 6.66 9.41
CA THR A 177 10.58 5.63 8.77
C THR A 177 9.91 4.26 8.92
N ILE A 178 10.24 3.29 8.06
CA ILE A 178 9.67 1.94 8.16
C ILE A 178 9.91 1.34 9.55
N GLU A 179 11.09 1.57 10.12
CA GLU A 179 11.51 1.04 11.42
C GLU A 179 10.66 1.62 12.55
N SER A 180 10.28 2.90 12.43
CA SER A 180 9.40 3.57 13.39
C SER A 180 7.99 2.97 13.36
N VAL A 181 7.48 2.61 12.18
CA VAL A 181 6.13 2.06 12.02
C VAL A 181 6.05 0.59 12.43
N LEU A 182 7.07 -0.20 12.08
CA LEU A 182 7.13 -1.62 12.42
C LEU A 182 7.53 -1.87 13.88
N GLY A 183 8.20 -0.91 14.51
CA GLY A 183 8.58 -0.93 15.91
C GLY A 183 9.92 -1.62 16.15
N ARG A 184 10.78 -1.00 16.96
CA ARG A 184 12.17 -1.44 17.24
C ARG A 184 12.31 -2.89 17.73
N GLN A 185 11.26 -3.49 18.29
CA GLN A 185 11.29 -4.85 18.84
C GLN A 185 11.04 -5.93 17.80
N GLU A 186 10.39 -5.62 16.68
CA GLU A 186 10.25 -6.54 15.54
C GLU A 186 11.26 -6.09 14.47
N LYS A 187 12.47 -6.70 14.47
CA LYS A 187 13.44 -6.43 13.42
C LYS A 187 12.81 -6.72 12.07
N LEU A 188 12.96 -5.80 11.12
CA LEU A 188 12.43 -5.96 9.77
C LEU A 188 12.90 -7.27 9.13
N ASP A 189 14.14 -7.68 9.40
CA ASP A 189 14.71 -8.96 8.97
C ASP A 189 13.88 -10.15 9.48
N GLU A 190 13.45 -10.13 10.74
CA GLU A 190 12.64 -11.21 11.31
C GLU A 190 11.25 -11.28 10.65
N LEU A 191 10.65 -10.13 10.35
CA LEU A 191 9.37 -10.08 9.66
C LEU A 191 9.50 -10.65 8.25
N VAL A 192 10.58 -10.31 7.52
CA VAL A 192 10.88 -10.87 6.21
C VAL A 192 11.10 -12.39 6.29
N HIS A 193 11.88 -12.88 7.25
CA HIS A 193 12.14 -14.30 7.40
C HIS A 193 10.89 -15.10 7.78
N LYS A 194 10.04 -14.58 8.67
CA LYS A 194 8.79 -15.22 9.12
C LYS A 194 7.64 -15.12 8.11
N SER A 195 7.74 -14.22 7.13
CA SER A 195 6.67 -14.00 6.15
C SER A 195 6.44 -15.22 5.25
N ASN A 196 5.17 -15.61 5.09
CA ASN A 196 4.75 -16.59 4.09
C ASN A 196 4.42 -15.93 2.73
N ASP A 197 4.37 -14.60 2.68
CA ASP A 197 4.10 -13.83 1.46
C ASP A 197 5.35 -13.67 0.58
N LEU A 198 6.54 -13.97 1.13
CA LEU A 198 7.82 -13.87 0.44
C LEU A 198 8.36 -15.27 0.12
N SER A 199 8.71 -15.49 -1.14
CA SER A 199 9.44 -16.69 -1.55
C SER A 199 10.84 -16.74 -0.94
N ASP A 200 11.42 -17.92 -0.78
CA ASP A 200 12.78 -18.08 -0.24
C ASP A 200 13.83 -17.32 -1.08
N MET A 201 13.61 -17.25 -2.39
CA MET A 201 14.43 -16.44 -3.30
C MET A 201 14.32 -14.95 -2.98
N SER A 202 13.12 -14.44 -2.73
CA SER A 202 12.92 -13.05 -2.33
C SER A 202 13.56 -12.81 -0.96
N LYS A 203 13.36 -13.68 0.04
CA LYS A 203 14.01 -13.55 1.35
C LYS A 203 15.54 -13.48 1.24
N GLY A 204 16.15 -14.37 0.45
CA GLY A 204 17.61 -14.32 0.20
C GLY A 204 18.06 -13.04 -0.52
N PHE A 205 17.27 -12.55 -1.47
CA PHE A 205 17.51 -11.26 -2.13
C PHE A 205 17.47 -10.09 -1.13
N TYR A 206 16.50 -10.09 -0.20
CA TYR A 206 16.43 -9.08 0.87
C TYR A 206 17.73 -9.03 1.67
N SER A 207 18.18 -10.18 2.18
CA SER A 207 19.41 -10.27 2.98
C SER A 207 20.67 -9.87 2.21
N THR A 208 20.66 -9.95 0.88
CA THR A 208 21.78 -9.52 0.03
C THR A 208 21.77 -8.02 -0.20
N CYS A 209 20.59 -7.41 -0.38
CA CYS A 209 20.42 -5.97 -0.59
C CYS A 209 20.41 -5.16 0.71
N HIS A 210 20.08 -5.80 1.83
CA HIS A 210 20.27 -5.32 3.19
C HIS A 210 21.24 -6.27 3.89
N PRO A 211 22.55 -6.14 3.64
CA PRO A 211 23.52 -6.90 4.42
C PRO A 211 23.32 -6.51 5.89
N LEU A 212 23.09 -7.52 6.73
CA LEU A 212 23.03 -7.35 8.18
C LEU A 212 24.24 -6.51 8.58
N ALA A 213 24.01 -5.37 9.24
CA ALA A 213 25.08 -4.66 9.91
C ALA A 213 25.66 -5.63 10.95
N VAL A 214 26.83 -6.19 10.64
CA VAL A 214 27.60 -7.07 11.53
C VAL A 214 28.16 -6.24 12.68
#